data_AF-A0A6J7ZGT9-F1
#
_entry.id   AF-A0A6J7ZGT9-F1
#
_cell.length_a   1.000
_cell.length_b   1.000
_cell.length_c   1.000
_cell.angle_alpha   90.00
_cell.angle_beta   90.00
_cell.angle_gamma   90.00
#
_symmetry.space_group_name_H-M   'P 1'
#
loop_
_entity.id
_entity.type
_entity.pdbx_description
1 polymer ?
#
loop_
_entity_poly.entity_id
_entity_poly.type
_entity_poly.pdbx_seq_one_letter_code
_entity_poly.pdbx_strand_id
1 'polypeptide(L)'
;MTIDFGSIKSYNPDRGFGFVGHTFSDPNGKVFFHIRKIKNKHPELAQKLDNSETFETVNFWYEIETTEKGEQVSKFWLKAENIPQSYTDELSGLIQKVESIWKNVDSPKHSWLDLVTIELVGVDRRQELSVERDNLESQLREAEEERRRAAEALRENEIGRIAKCYDLTKTEADELEQLLAEMRPLEFTHSKQLSKYIKNHRLGYRYPNISGIVRMEKDDTEWDFHGGFPPDIYKVICRELDLDNQGTRVNLLEFVDGMIELSDQYENVTAENLVQVSREEVQRALRGFYLSGLLSRITVNPRQCGGRPCIRGMRIRVSDVLDLFAAGLSAGEILEEMPDLEADDLKASLLYASRKLNHPVLVA
;
A
#
# COMPACT_ATOMS: atom_id res chain seq x y z
N MET A 1 5.04 -1.82 33.49
CA MET A 1 6.10 -0.82 33.79
C MET A 1 5.44 0.26 34.60
N THR A 2 6.02 0.67 35.74
CA THR A 2 5.43 1.75 36.53
C THR A 2 5.87 3.12 36.04
N ILE A 3 7.01 3.22 35.36
CA ILE A 3 7.52 4.43 34.72
C ILE A 3 7.19 4.46 33.23
N ASP A 4 6.81 5.64 32.74
CA ASP A 4 6.68 5.96 31.32
C ASP A 4 7.29 7.34 31.02
N PHE A 5 7.38 7.68 29.74
CA PHE A 5 7.82 8.96 29.24
C PHE A 5 6.70 9.58 28.39
N GLY A 6 6.58 10.89 28.38
CA GLY A 6 5.61 11.51 27.49
C GLY A 6 5.61 13.02 27.49
N SER A 7 4.90 13.53 26.49
CA SER A 7 4.65 14.95 26.30
C SER A 7 3.30 15.35 26.88
N ILE A 8 3.22 16.55 27.47
CA ILE A 8 1.93 17.16 27.82
C ILE A 8 1.11 17.32 26.53
N LYS A 9 -0.10 16.75 26.52
CA LYS A 9 -1.04 16.82 25.39
C LYS A 9 -2.06 17.93 25.57
N SER A 10 -2.41 18.25 26.81
CA SER A 10 -3.35 19.32 27.15
C SER A 10 -3.17 19.74 28.59
N TYR A 11 -3.37 21.03 28.87
CA TYR A 11 -3.33 21.61 30.21
C TYR A 11 -4.43 22.67 30.36
N ASN A 12 -5.16 22.64 31.47
CA ASN A 12 -6.15 23.65 31.82
C ASN A 12 -5.61 24.49 32.98
N PRO A 13 -5.21 25.75 32.75
CA PRO A 13 -4.60 26.60 33.78
C PRO A 13 -5.61 26.99 34.88
N ASP A 14 -6.88 27.21 34.53
CA ASP A 14 -7.92 27.59 35.50
C ASP A 14 -8.17 26.49 36.54
N ARG A 15 -8.09 25.23 36.12
CA ARG A 15 -8.35 24.06 36.97
C ARG A 15 -7.08 23.38 37.48
N GLY A 16 -5.91 23.77 36.97
CA GLY A 16 -4.61 23.26 37.40
C GLY A 16 -4.42 21.76 37.12
N PHE A 17 -4.96 21.22 36.03
CA PHE A 17 -4.73 19.83 35.64
C PHE A 17 -4.55 19.67 34.13
N GLY A 18 -3.97 18.55 33.73
CA GLY A 18 -3.77 18.22 32.32
C GLY A 18 -3.62 16.73 32.08
N PHE A 19 -3.21 16.42 30.85
CA PHE A 19 -2.97 15.06 30.38
C PHE A 19 -1.61 14.95 29.71
N VAL A 20 -0.88 13.87 30.01
CA VAL A 20 0.36 13.48 29.35
C VAL A 20 0.10 12.21 28.53
N GLY A 21 0.70 12.08 27.35
CA GLY A 21 0.60 10.84 26.57
C GLY A 21 1.55 9.76 27.07
N HIS A 22 1.29 8.49 26.76
CA HIS A 22 2.29 7.44 26.96
C HIS A 22 3.21 7.32 25.75
N THR A 23 4.42 6.86 26.01
CA THR A 23 5.36 6.45 24.97
C THR A 23 5.43 4.93 24.88
N PHE A 24 5.44 4.24 26.03
CA PHE A 24 5.73 2.81 26.07
C PHE A 24 4.54 1.91 26.38
N SER A 25 3.59 2.37 27.21
CA SER A 25 2.51 1.55 27.75
C SER A 25 1.30 1.49 26.80
N ASP A 26 0.76 2.66 26.43
CA ASP A 26 -0.34 2.80 25.46
C ASP A 26 -0.17 4.08 24.63
N PRO A 27 0.41 4.00 23.42
CA PRO A 27 0.72 5.17 22.58
C PRO A 27 -0.47 6.11 22.29
N ASN A 28 -1.70 5.62 22.39
CA ASN A 28 -2.92 6.42 22.20
C ASN A 28 -3.54 6.89 23.53
N GLY A 29 -3.12 6.30 24.64
CA GLY A 29 -3.59 6.61 25.97
C GLY A 29 -3.08 7.95 26.50
N LYS A 30 -3.73 8.41 27.57
CA LYS A 30 -3.39 9.65 28.27
C LYS A 30 -3.51 9.44 29.77
N VAL A 31 -2.55 9.97 30.51
CA VAL A 31 -2.52 9.94 31.98
C VAL A 31 -2.82 11.31 32.55
N PHE A 32 -3.70 11.34 33.55
CA PHE A 32 -4.06 12.57 34.26
C PHE A 32 -2.90 13.07 35.12
N PHE A 33 -2.66 14.39 35.16
CA PHE A 33 -1.77 14.99 36.15
C PHE A 33 -2.36 16.29 36.72
N HIS A 34 -2.03 16.58 37.97
CA HIS A 34 -2.38 17.83 38.63
C HIS A 34 -1.14 18.72 38.80
N ILE A 35 -1.26 20.02 38.48
CA ILE A 35 -0.15 20.99 38.45
C ILE A 35 0.59 21.07 39.78
N ARG A 36 -0.10 20.87 40.90
CA ARG A 36 0.49 20.83 42.26
C ARG A 36 1.68 19.86 42.36
N LYS A 37 1.66 18.74 41.61
CA LYS A 37 2.79 17.81 41.54
C LYS A 37 4.02 18.50 40.93
N ILE A 38 3.81 19.23 39.84
CA ILE A 38 4.86 19.99 39.15
C ILE A 38 5.33 21.18 39.99
N LYS A 39 4.40 22.02 40.45
CA LYS A 39 4.67 23.26 41.20
C LYS A 39 5.54 23.04 42.44
N ASN A 40 5.36 21.91 43.13
CA ASN A 40 6.13 21.59 44.32
C ASN A 40 7.62 21.31 44.03
N LYS A 41 7.96 20.78 42.85
CA LYS A 41 9.36 20.44 42.48
C LYS A 41 9.98 21.41 41.47
N HIS A 42 9.17 21.95 40.56
CA HIS A 42 9.58 22.80 39.46
C HIS A 42 8.60 23.98 39.30
N PRO A 43 8.63 24.96 40.22
CA PRO A 43 7.68 26.09 40.23
C PRO A 43 7.76 26.96 38.98
N GLU A 44 8.94 27.13 38.40
CA GLU A 44 9.13 27.89 37.15
C GLU A 44 8.44 27.24 35.96
N LEU A 45 8.50 25.90 35.86
CA LEU A 45 7.79 25.16 34.82
C LEU A 45 6.28 25.26 35.02
N ALA A 46 5.81 25.19 36.26
CA ALA A 46 4.38 25.38 36.56
C ALA A 46 3.92 26.78 36.16
N GLN A 47 4.71 27.81 36.47
CA GLN A 47 4.41 29.18 36.06
C GLN A 47 4.39 29.35 34.54
N LYS A 48 5.32 28.71 33.81
CA LYS A 48 5.29 28.68 32.35
C LYS A 48 4.03 28.01 31.80
N LEU A 49 3.59 26.90 32.42
CA LEU A 49 2.35 26.23 32.04
C LEU A 49 1.11 27.08 32.36
N ASP A 50 1.11 27.81 33.47
CA ASP A 50 -0.02 28.68 33.85
C ASP A 50 -0.13 29.92 32.95
N ASN A 51 0.99 30.43 32.43
CA ASN A 51 1.06 31.69 31.68
C ASN A 51 1.07 31.53 30.15
N SER A 52 1.21 30.31 29.61
CA SER A 52 1.40 30.12 28.17
C SER A 52 0.10 29.93 27.40
N GLU A 53 -0.07 30.67 26.30
CA GLU A 53 -1.12 30.44 25.29
C GLU A 53 -0.77 29.27 24.34
N THR A 54 0.51 28.92 24.22
CA THR A 54 1.03 27.81 23.39
C THR A 54 2.15 27.06 24.12
N PHE A 55 1.94 25.79 24.45
CA PHE A 55 2.98 25.00 25.14
C PHE A 55 4.03 24.53 24.12
N GLU A 56 5.29 24.95 24.28
CA GLU A 56 6.40 24.12 23.78
C GLU A 56 6.22 22.71 24.35
N THR A 57 6.60 21.68 23.58
CA THR A 57 6.36 20.29 23.97
C THR A 57 7.17 19.96 25.23
N VAL A 58 6.53 20.07 26.40
CA VAL A 58 7.14 19.69 27.67
C VAL A 58 7.11 18.18 27.79
N ASN A 59 8.28 17.58 27.88
CA ASN A 59 8.46 16.15 28.07
C ASN A 59 8.96 15.85 29.47
N PHE A 60 8.49 14.75 30.06
CA PHE A 60 8.99 14.28 31.34
C PHE A 60 8.76 12.78 31.51
N TRP A 61 9.53 12.21 32.43
CA TRP A 61 9.33 10.88 32.98
C TRP A 61 8.32 10.94 34.11
N TYR A 62 7.49 9.91 34.23
CA TYR A 62 6.50 9.84 35.29
C TYR A 62 6.22 8.42 35.74
N GLU A 63 5.83 8.28 37.00
CA GLU A 63 5.27 7.04 37.54
C GLU A 63 3.74 7.08 37.43
N ILE A 64 3.18 5.96 36.97
CA ILE A 64 1.75 5.75 36.81
C ILE A 64 1.19 5.09 38.07
N GLU A 65 0.09 5.65 38.57
CA GLU A 65 -0.73 5.05 39.61
C GLU A 65 -2.16 4.91 39.10
N THR A 66 -2.73 3.70 39.21
CA THR A 66 -4.12 3.44 38.86
C THR A 66 -5.02 3.67 40.07
N THR A 67 -6.06 4.49 39.91
CA THR A 67 -7.08 4.77 40.92
C THR A 67 -8.47 4.34 40.44
N GLU A 68 -9.49 4.44 41.30
CA GLU A 68 -10.90 4.25 40.90
C GLU A 68 -11.36 5.19 39.78
N LYS A 69 -10.65 6.31 39.58
CA LYS A 69 -10.94 7.32 38.54
C LYS A 69 -10.09 7.16 37.28
N GLY A 70 -9.26 6.11 37.21
CA GLY A 70 -8.31 5.87 36.14
C GLY A 70 -6.86 6.17 36.52
N GLU A 71 -5.99 6.21 35.51
CA GLU A 71 -4.55 6.41 35.67
C GLU A 71 -4.18 7.87 35.91
N GLN A 72 -3.28 8.08 36.87
CA GLN A 72 -2.72 9.40 37.19
C GLN A 72 -1.21 9.35 37.40
N VAL A 73 -0.58 10.52 37.24
CA VAL A 73 0.83 10.74 37.57
C VAL A 73 1.01 10.84 39.08
N SER A 74 1.68 9.85 39.68
CA SER A 74 2.01 9.84 41.11
C SER A 74 3.27 10.68 41.41
N LYS A 75 4.31 10.49 40.60
CA LYS A 75 5.64 11.15 40.63
C LYS A 75 6.07 11.52 39.22
N PHE A 76 6.91 12.54 39.09
CA PHE A 76 7.49 12.94 37.81
C PHE A 76 8.93 13.44 37.96
N TRP A 77 9.67 13.39 36.85
CA TRP A 77 11.07 13.78 36.71
C TRP A 77 11.31 14.40 35.32
N LEU A 78 11.93 15.57 35.27
CA LEU A 78 12.22 16.25 33.98
C LEU A 78 13.33 15.59 33.18
N LYS A 79 14.20 14.83 33.85
CA LYS A 79 15.30 14.10 33.21
C LYS A 79 15.45 12.71 33.81
N ALA A 80 15.90 11.76 33.01
CA ALA A 80 16.10 10.38 33.46
C ALA A 80 17.11 10.28 34.62
N GLU A 81 18.15 11.13 34.61
CA GLU A 81 19.18 11.19 35.67
C GLU A 81 18.61 11.48 37.07
N ASN A 82 17.41 12.06 37.15
CA ASN A 82 16.74 12.39 38.40
C ASN A 82 15.83 11.26 38.92
N ILE A 83 15.68 10.16 38.19
CA ILE A 83 14.87 9.02 38.60
C ILE A 83 15.62 8.25 39.70
N PRO A 84 14.98 7.92 40.84
CA PRO A 84 15.65 7.25 41.95
C PRO A 84 16.23 5.88 41.59
N GLN A 85 17.31 5.49 42.28
CA GLN A 85 17.95 4.18 42.11
C GLN A 85 17.01 2.98 42.38
N SER A 86 15.89 3.17 43.07
CA SER A 86 14.88 2.11 43.26
C SER A 86 14.25 1.65 41.93
N TYR A 87 14.41 2.41 40.84
CA TYR A 87 13.85 2.11 39.52
C TYR A 87 14.92 1.58 38.52
N THR A 88 16.13 1.25 38.98
CA THR A 88 17.25 0.83 38.10
C THR A 88 16.90 -0.36 37.19
N ASP A 89 16.17 -1.35 37.68
CA ASP A 89 15.77 -2.52 36.89
C ASP A 89 14.77 -2.14 35.80
N GLU A 90 13.83 -1.25 36.11
CA GLU A 90 12.82 -0.74 35.16
C GLU A 90 13.47 0.13 34.08
N LEU A 91 14.41 1.00 34.46
CA LEU A 91 15.19 1.79 33.52
C LEU A 91 16.03 0.89 32.60
N SER A 92 16.64 -0.16 33.15
CA SER A 92 17.39 -1.14 32.36
C SER A 92 16.49 -1.86 31.35
N GLY A 93 15.27 -2.23 31.75
CA GLY A 93 14.27 -2.79 30.84
C GLY A 93 13.82 -1.81 29.74
N LEU A 94 13.68 -0.52 30.06
CA LEU A 94 13.35 0.52 29.08
C LEU A 94 14.49 0.74 28.09
N ILE A 95 15.75 0.74 28.55
CA ILE A 95 16.93 0.83 27.69
C ILE A 95 16.92 -0.33 26.69
N GLN A 96 16.77 -1.58 27.17
CA GLN A 96 16.69 -2.75 26.30
C GLN A 96 15.55 -2.64 25.28
N LYS A 97 14.37 -2.16 25.71
CA LYS A 97 13.24 -1.94 24.81
C LYS A 97 13.57 -0.91 23.74
N VAL A 98 14.12 0.24 24.10
CA VAL A 98 14.52 1.30 23.17
C VAL A 98 15.58 0.80 22.18
N GLU A 99 16.61 0.11 22.65
CA GLU A 99 17.64 -0.49 21.79
C GLU A 99 17.05 -1.52 20.82
N SER A 100 16.08 -2.34 21.27
CA SER A 100 15.39 -3.29 20.40
C SER A 100 14.59 -2.60 19.30
N ILE A 101 13.98 -1.43 19.59
CA ILE A 101 13.23 -0.63 18.61
C ILE A 101 14.18 -0.02 17.57
N TRP A 102 15.36 0.43 17.98
CA TRP A 102 16.39 0.89 17.03
C TRP A 102 16.77 -0.19 16.02
N LYS A 103 16.98 -1.42 16.51
CA LYS A 103 17.38 -2.58 15.69
C LYS A 103 16.25 -3.17 14.85
N ASN A 104 15.00 -2.85 15.17
CA ASN A 104 13.85 -3.28 14.38
C ASN A 104 13.68 -2.37 13.15
N VAL A 105 14.21 -2.83 12.01
CA VAL A 105 14.11 -2.11 10.73
C VAL A 105 12.83 -2.40 9.95
N ASP A 106 12.03 -3.39 10.37
CA ASP A 106 10.74 -3.71 9.74
C ASP A 106 9.66 -2.65 10.06
N SER A 107 9.92 -1.83 11.08
CA SER A 107 9.03 -0.74 11.50
C SER A 107 9.68 0.63 11.26
N PRO A 108 8.88 1.65 10.90
CA PRO A 108 9.39 3.00 10.75
C PRO A 108 9.90 3.53 12.09
N LYS A 109 10.99 4.30 12.04
CA LYS A 109 11.56 4.95 13.22
C LYS A 109 10.53 5.89 13.87
N HIS A 110 10.26 5.68 15.15
CA HIS A 110 9.36 6.54 15.91
C HIS A 110 9.97 7.92 16.15
N SER A 111 9.16 8.98 16.10
CA SER A 111 9.60 10.37 16.28
C SER A 111 10.15 10.67 17.68
N TRP A 112 9.73 9.92 18.69
CA TRP A 112 10.19 10.07 20.08
C TRP A 112 11.49 9.32 20.38
N LEU A 113 11.91 8.41 19.49
CA LEU A 113 12.98 7.45 19.78
C LEU A 113 14.31 8.14 20.07
N ASP A 114 14.71 9.12 19.25
CA ASP A 114 15.96 9.87 19.47
C ASP A 114 15.99 10.55 20.84
N LEU A 115 14.90 11.24 21.19
CA LEU A 115 14.78 11.99 22.43
C LEU A 115 14.91 11.07 23.65
N VAL A 116 14.14 9.99 23.67
CA VAL A 116 14.15 9.06 24.82
C VAL A 116 15.48 8.31 24.92
N THR A 117 16.10 7.98 23.79
CA THR A 117 17.43 7.36 23.78
C THR A 117 18.48 8.29 24.37
N ILE A 118 18.47 9.57 23.98
CA ILE A 118 19.39 10.57 24.55
C ILE A 118 19.19 10.70 26.06
N GLU A 119 17.94 10.76 26.53
CA GLU A 119 17.62 10.84 27.95
C GLU A 119 18.11 9.62 28.74
N LEU A 120 17.94 8.41 28.19
CA LEU A 120 18.29 7.17 28.89
C LEU A 120 19.78 6.81 28.85
N VAL A 121 20.43 6.99 27.68
CA VAL A 121 21.78 6.45 27.42
C VAL A 121 22.75 7.48 26.83
N GLY A 122 22.32 8.72 26.62
CA GLY A 122 23.17 9.80 26.12
C GLY A 122 23.31 9.87 24.61
N VAL A 123 23.96 10.94 24.15
CA VAL A 123 24.09 11.29 22.73
C VAL A 123 24.97 10.29 21.98
N ASP A 124 26.10 9.88 22.58
CA ASP A 124 27.06 8.98 21.94
C ASP A 124 26.42 7.63 21.63
N ARG A 125 25.76 7.01 22.62
CA ARG A 125 25.07 5.74 22.42
C ARG A 125 23.91 5.86 21.44
N ARG A 126 23.17 6.98 21.44
CA ARG A 126 22.15 7.24 20.42
C ARG A 126 22.75 7.27 19.02
N GLN A 127 23.91 7.90 18.85
CA GLN A 127 24.57 7.99 17.55
C GLN A 127 25.04 6.61 17.07
N GLU A 128 25.59 5.78 17.96
CA GLU A 128 25.94 4.39 17.65
C GLU A 128 24.73 3.57 17.18
N LEU A 129 23.60 3.65 17.89
CA LEU A 129 22.37 2.94 17.52
C LEU A 129 21.80 3.42 16.18
N SER A 130 21.95 4.72 15.86
CA SER A 130 21.56 5.24 14.55
C SER A 130 22.41 4.65 13.43
N VAL A 131 23.72 4.57 13.61
CA VAL A 131 24.63 3.94 12.64
C VAL A 131 24.33 2.45 12.50
N GLU A 132 24.06 1.75 13.60
CA GLU A 132 23.67 0.34 13.60
C GLU A 132 22.38 0.13 12.79
N ARG A 133 21.36 0.98 13.01
CA ARG A 133 20.10 0.95 12.25
C ARG A 133 20.33 1.21 10.76
N ASP A 134 21.07 2.25 10.40
CA ASP A 134 21.34 2.60 9.00
C ASP A 134 22.03 1.45 8.25
N ASN A 135 22.96 0.76 8.93
CA ASN A 135 23.61 -0.43 8.40
C ASN A 135 22.62 -1.60 8.21
N LEU A 136 21.76 -1.88 9.20
CA LEU A 136 20.71 -2.91 9.08
C LEU A 136 19.74 -2.61 7.93
N GLU A 137 19.34 -1.34 7.76
CA GLU A 137 18.49 -0.91 6.64
C GLU A 137 19.22 -1.07 5.29
N SER A 138 20.53 -0.84 5.22
CA SER A 138 21.32 -1.10 4.00
C SER A 138 21.37 -2.59 3.66
N GLN A 139 21.67 -3.43 4.65
CA GLN A 139 21.71 -4.88 4.49
C GLN A 139 20.36 -5.44 4.03
N LEU A 140 19.25 -4.94 4.57
CA LEU A 140 17.91 -5.33 4.14
C LEU A 140 17.66 -4.96 2.67
N ARG A 141 18.00 -3.73 2.27
CA ARG A 141 17.86 -3.27 0.87
C ARG A 141 18.71 -4.09 -0.09
N GLU A 142 19.95 -4.41 0.28
CA GLU A 142 20.85 -5.24 -0.51
C GLU A 142 20.27 -6.66 -0.67
N ALA A 143 19.79 -7.27 0.41
CA ALA A 143 19.18 -8.59 0.37
C ALA A 143 17.88 -8.63 -0.46
N GLU A 144 17.03 -7.59 -0.38
CA GLU A 144 15.84 -7.46 -1.21
C GLU A 144 16.19 -7.31 -2.70
N GLU A 145 17.23 -6.53 -3.01
CA GLU A 145 17.69 -6.35 -4.38
C GLU A 145 18.29 -7.64 -4.95
N GLU A 146 19.07 -8.38 -4.16
CA GLU A 146 19.57 -9.70 -4.55
C GLU A 146 18.43 -10.69 -4.81
N ARG A 147 17.42 -10.74 -3.93
CA ARG A 147 16.21 -11.57 -4.14
C ARG A 147 15.48 -11.19 -5.42
N ARG A 148 15.34 -9.89 -5.70
CA ARG A 148 14.70 -9.40 -6.92
C ARG A 148 15.50 -9.82 -8.17
N ARG A 149 16.83 -9.64 -8.17
CA ARG A 149 17.70 -10.06 -9.28
C ARG A 149 17.65 -11.57 -9.49
N ALA A 150 17.63 -12.35 -8.42
CA ALA A 150 17.51 -13.81 -8.50
C ALA A 150 16.14 -14.23 -9.08
N ALA A 151 15.05 -13.58 -8.67
CA ALA A 151 13.72 -13.82 -9.22
C ALA A 151 13.60 -13.44 -10.69
N GLU A 152 14.19 -12.31 -11.09
CA GLU A 152 14.24 -11.87 -12.49
C GLU A 152 15.08 -12.81 -13.36
N ALA A 153 16.22 -13.29 -12.85
CA ALA A 153 17.03 -14.30 -13.55
C ALA A 153 16.29 -15.63 -13.71
N LEU A 154 15.57 -16.08 -12.68
CA LEU A 154 14.73 -17.28 -12.77
C LEU A 154 13.62 -17.12 -13.81
N ARG A 155 12.95 -15.95 -13.81
CA ARG A 155 11.91 -15.61 -14.79
C ARG A 155 12.47 -15.61 -16.21
N GLU A 156 13.64 -15.01 -16.46
CA GLU A 156 14.24 -15.00 -17.80
C GLU A 156 14.70 -16.39 -18.26
N ASN A 157 15.19 -17.22 -17.34
CA ASN A 157 15.46 -18.63 -17.65
C ASN A 157 14.18 -19.37 -18.07
N GLU A 158 13.06 -19.10 -17.39
CA GLU A 158 11.77 -19.71 -17.67
C GLU A 158 11.17 -19.24 -19.00
N ILE A 159 11.26 -17.94 -19.30
CA ILE A 159 10.90 -17.37 -20.61
C ILE A 159 11.71 -18.04 -21.71
N GLY A 160 13.02 -18.19 -21.52
CA GLY A 160 13.89 -18.90 -22.47
C GLY A 160 13.51 -20.37 -22.65
N ARG A 161 13.13 -21.06 -21.57
CA ARG A 161 12.62 -22.45 -21.62
C ARG A 161 11.31 -22.53 -22.41
N ILE A 162 10.32 -21.71 -22.07
CA ILE A 162 8.99 -21.68 -22.69
C ILE A 162 9.12 -21.37 -24.18
N ALA A 163 9.86 -20.31 -24.53
CA ALA A 163 10.12 -19.93 -25.92
C ALA A 163 10.67 -21.10 -26.73
N LYS A 164 11.67 -21.80 -26.19
CA LYS A 164 12.30 -22.95 -26.85
C LYS A 164 11.39 -24.19 -26.91
N CYS A 165 10.65 -24.48 -25.84
CA CYS A 165 9.81 -25.68 -25.74
C CYS A 165 8.56 -25.61 -26.62
N TYR A 166 8.05 -24.41 -26.86
CA TYR A 166 6.78 -24.18 -27.54
C TYR A 166 6.91 -23.39 -28.85
N ASP A 167 8.15 -23.11 -29.28
CA ASP A 167 8.45 -22.36 -30.51
C ASP A 167 7.77 -20.98 -30.54
N LEU A 168 7.85 -20.27 -29.41
CA LEU A 168 7.26 -18.95 -29.22
C LEU A 168 8.32 -17.85 -29.36
N THR A 169 7.90 -16.67 -29.81
CA THR A 169 8.73 -15.46 -29.73
C THR A 169 9.03 -15.11 -28.26
N LYS A 170 10.07 -14.30 -28.02
CA LYS A 170 10.39 -13.84 -26.66
C LYS A 170 9.21 -13.13 -26.01
N THR A 171 8.47 -12.31 -26.77
CA THR A 171 7.33 -11.54 -26.28
C THR A 171 6.16 -12.45 -25.90
N GLU A 172 5.84 -13.45 -26.72
CA GLU A 172 4.79 -14.43 -26.41
C GLU A 172 5.15 -15.27 -25.18
N ALA A 173 6.41 -15.72 -25.08
CA ALA A 173 6.87 -16.47 -23.92
C ALA A 173 6.89 -15.63 -22.64
N ASP A 174 7.22 -14.34 -22.72
CA ASP A 174 7.15 -13.40 -21.60
C ASP A 174 5.71 -13.23 -21.10
N GLU A 175 4.75 -12.97 -22.01
CA GLU A 175 3.33 -12.87 -21.64
C GLU A 175 2.78 -14.18 -21.07
N LEU A 176 3.16 -15.32 -21.65
CA LEU A 176 2.76 -16.63 -21.16
C LEU A 176 3.31 -16.89 -19.74
N GLU A 177 4.57 -16.56 -19.47
CA GLU A 177 5.13 -16.69 -18.12
C GLU A 177 4.47 -15.72 -17.13
N GLN A 178 4.13 -14.49 -17.54
CA GLN A 178 3.35 -13.57 -16.69
C GLN A 178 1.97 -14.14 -16.35
N LEU A 179 1.27 -14.70 -17.34
CA LEU A 179 -0.02 -15.35 -17.17
C LEU A 179 0.10 -16.54 -16.21
N LEU A 180 1.09 -17.41 -16.41
CA LEU A 180 1.33 -18.59 -15.57
C LEU A 180 1.69 -18.19 -14.14
N ALA A 181 2.54 -17.18 -13.94
CA ALA A 181 2.90 -16.67 -12.62
C ALA A 181 1.69 -16.14 -11.84
N GLU A 182 0.72 -15.52 -12.51
CA GLU A 182 -0.54 -15.11 -11.87
C GLU A 182 -1.44 -16.32 -11.55
N MET A 183 -1.40 -17.38 -12.36
CA MET A 183 -2.29 -18.53 -12.23
C MET A 183 -1.79 -19.59 -11.24
N ARG A 184 -0.48 -19.81 -11.11
CA ARG A 184 0.10 -20.84 -10.22
C ARG A 184 -0.43 -20.74 -8.78
N PRO A 185 -0.53 -19.55 -8.14
CA PRO A 185 -1.07 -19.43 -6.78
C PRO A 185 -2.57 -19.72 -6.65
N LEU A 186 -3.31 -19.81 -7.77
CA LEU A 186 -4.75 -20.08 -7.76
C LEU A 186 -5.06 -21.58 -7.67
N GLU A 187 -4.05 -22.44 -7.82
CA GLU A 187 -4.13 -23.89 -7.62
C GLU A 187 -5.33 -24.54 -8.32
N PHE A 188 -5.54 -24.19 -9.60
CA PHE A 188 -6.57 -24.84 -10.40
C PHE A 188 -6.30 -26.34 -10.50
N THR A 189 -7.37 -27.13 -10.41
CA THR A 189 -7.32 -28.59 -10.56
C THR A 189 -7.91 -29.05 -11.88
N HIS A 190 -8.70 -28.20 -12.54
CA HIS A 190 -9.39 -28.52 -13.79
C HIS A 190 -9.37 -27.36 -14.79
N SER A 191 -9.22 -27.70 -16.07
CA SER A 191 -9.23 -26.74 -17.20
C SER A 191 -10.51 -25.88 -17.26
N LYS A 192 -11.65 -26.40 -16.78
CA LYS A 192 -12.89 -25.63 -16.65
C LYS A 192 -12.78 -24.43 -15.70
N GLN A 193 -12.04 -24.59 -14.59
CA GLN A 193 -11.81 -23.50 -13.64
C GLN A 193 -10.94 -22.42 -14.27
N LEU A 194 -9.86 -22.83 -14.97
CA LEU A 194 -9.00 -21.97 -15.75
C LEU A 194 -9.80 -21.18 -16.81
N SER A 195 -10.62 -21.85 -17.63
CA SER A 195 -11.44 -21.18 -18.65
C SER A 195 -12.43 -20.19 -18.06
N LYS A 196 -13.05 -20.54 -16.92
CA LYS A 196 -13.96 -19.64 -16.21
C LYS A 196 -13.22 -18.41 -15.70
N TYR A 197 -12.02 -18.60 -15.14
CA TYR A 197 -11.19 -17.52 -14.64
C TYR A 197 -10.74 -16.57 -15.77
N ILE A 198 -10.26 -17.13 -16.89
CA ILE A 198 -9.88 -16.40 -18.10
C ILE A 198 -11.03 -15.51 -18.58
N LYS A 199 -12.25 -16.06 -18.68
CA LYS A 199 -13.44 -15.33 -19.14
C LYS A 199 -13.83 -14.23 -18.16
N ASN A 200 -13.88 -14.54 -16.86
CA ASN A 200 -14.31 -13.60 -15.83
C ASN A 200 -13.35 -12.41 -15.68
N HIS A 201 -12.05 -12.64 -15.84
CA HIS A 201 -11.01 -11.61 -15.70
C HIS A 201 -10.57 -11.02 -17.04
N ARG A 202 -11.17 -11.46 -18.16
CA ARG A 202 -10.89 -10.98 -19.51
C ARG A 202 -9.41 -11.03 -19.87
N LEU A 203 -8.78 -12.16 -19.56
CA LEU A 203 -7.32 -12.25 -19.56
C LEU A 203 -6.67 -12.04 -20.93
N GLY A 204 -7.32 -12.41 -22.05
CA GLY A 204 -6.73 -12.16 -23.36
C GLY A 204 -6.41 -10.69 -23.61
N TYR A 205 -7.25 -9.76 -23.15
CA TYR A 205 -6.97 -8.32 -23.32
C TYR A 205 -5.74 -7.82 -22.56
N ARG A 206 -5.24 -8.58 -21.57
CA ARG A 206 -4.00 -8.25 -20.85
C ARG A 206 -2.76 -8.87 -21.48
N TYR A 207 -2.93 -9.87 -22.34
CA TYR A 207 -1.86 -10.61 -23.01
C TYR A 207 -2.12 -10.69 -24.51
N PRO A 208 -1.99 -9.56 -25.24
CA PRO A 208 -2.36 -9.46 -26.65
C PRO A 208 -1.45 -10.24 -27.59
N ASN A 209 -0.22 -10.59 -27.21
CA ASN A 209 0.67 -11.37 -28.07
C ASN A 209 0.34 -12.86 -28.04
N ILE A 210 -0.31 -13.36 -26.99
CA ILE A 210 -0.74 -14.77 -26.87
C ILE A 210 -2.26 -14.94 -26.93
N SER A 211 -3.01 -13.91 -27.30
CA SER A 211 -4.46 -13.97 -27.42
C SER A 211 -4.95 -13.23 -28.67
N GLY A 212 -6.15 -13.55 -29.11
CA GLY A 212 -6.71 -12.97 -30.32
C GLY A 212 -8.20 -13.22 -30.45
N ILE A 213 -8.66 -13.28 -31.69
CA ILE A 213 -10.05 -13.60 -32.02
C ILE A 213 -10.14 -15.11 -32.25
N VAL A 214 -10.91 -15.79 -31.42
CA VAL A 214 -11.17 -17.23 -31.57
C VAL A 214 -12.56 -17.40 -32.16
N ARG A 215 -12.64 -17.86 -33.40
CA ARG A 215 -13.93 -18.22 -34.01
C ARG A 215 -14.43 -19.53 -33.40
N MET A 216 -15.67 -19.51 -32.94
CA MET A 216 -16.33 -20.62 -32.28
C MET A 216 -17.53 -21.06 -33.12
N GLU A 217 -17.77 -22.36 -33.19
CA GLU A 217 -18.91 -22.94 -33.89
C GLU A 217 -19.66 -23.89 -32.94
N LYS A 218 -20.99 -23.76 -32.87
CA LYS A 218 -21.85 -24.70 -32.17
C LYS A 218 -23.23 -24.73 -32.83
N ASP A 219 -23.70 -25.93 -33.16
CA ASP A 219 -25.04 -26.17 -33.72
C ASP A 219 -25.34 -25.25 -34.93
N ASP A 220 -24.45 -25.24 -35.93
CA ASP A 220 -24.46 -24.39 -37.15
C ASP A 220 -24.46 -22.87 -36.89
N THR A 221 -24.12 -22.45 -35.67
CA THR A 221 -23.96 -21.04 -35.31
C THR A 221 -22.48 -20.73 -35.08
N GLU A 222 -21.93 -19.81 -35.87
CA GLU A 222 -20.58 -19.28 -35.72
C GLU A 222 -20.58 -17.93 -34.98
N TRP A 223 -19.63 -17.73 -34.06
CA TRP A 223 -19.39 -16.43 -33.44
C TRP A 223 -17.90 -16.19 -33.17
N ASP A 224 -17.48 -14.93 -33.22
CA ASP A 224 -16.12 -14.53 -32.90
C ASP A 224 -15.97 -14.20 -31.41
N PHE A 225 -15.00 -14.81 -30.74
CA PHE A 225 -14.66 -14.56 -29.33
C PHE A 225 -13.38 -13.72 -29.25
N HIS A 226 -13.54 -12.43 -28.97
CA HIS A 226 -12.42 -11.49 -28.81
C HIS A 226 -11.72 -11.70 -27.45
N GLY A 227 -10.39 -11.76 -27.47
CA GLY A 227 -9.55 -11.95 -26.28
C GLY A 227 -9.52 -13.42 -25.81
N GLY A 228 -9.66 -14.36 -26.75
CA GLY A 228 -9.45 -15.79 -26.50
C GLY A 228 -8.00 -16.19 -26.68
N PHE A 229 -7.54 -17.15 -25.88
CA PHE A 229 -6.25 -17.80 -26.12
C PHE A 229 -6.40 -18.84 -27.24
N PRO A 230 -5.52 -18.83 -28.26
CA PRO A 230 -5.47 -19.86 -29.28
C PRO A 230 -5.38 -21.28 -28.68
N PRO A 231 -5.93 -22.32 -29.34
CA PRO A 231 -6.00 -23.67 -28.78
C PRO A 231 -4.64 -24.29 -28.42
N ASP A 232 -3.61 -23.99 -29.20
CA ASP A 232 -2.22 -24.34 -28.96
C ASP A 232 -1.68 -23.64 -27.70
N ILE A 233 -1.86 -22.32 -27.57
CA ILE A 233 -1.50 -21.57 -26.34
C ILE A 233 -2.27 -22.11 -25.13
N TYR A 234 -3.57 -22.35 -25.26
CA TYR A 234 -4.40 -22.89 -24.19
C TYR A 234 -3.92 -24.29 -23.73
N LYS A 235 -3.47 -25.14 -24.66
CA LYS A 235 -2.85 -26.44 -24.32
C LYS A 235 -1.54 -26.26 -23.56
N VAL A 236 -0.72 -25.28 -23.94
CA VAL A 236 0.51 -24.94 -23.21
C VAL A 236 0.19 -24.53 -21.79
N ILE A 237 -0.78 -23.62 -21.60
CA ILE A 237 -1.22 -23.18 -20.27
C ILE A 237 -1.69 -24.37 -19.42
N CYS A 238 -2.52 -25.25 -19.97
CA CYS A 238 -2.99 -26.43 -19.24
C CYS A 238 -1.84 -27.38 -18.87
N ARG A 239 -0.85 -27.55 -19.74
CA ARG A 239 0.33 -28.39 -19.47
C ARG A 239 1.21 -27.81 -18.37
N GLU A 240 1.50 -26.51 -18.44
CA GLU A 240 2.37 -25.81 -17.47
C GLU A 240 1.71 -25.66 -16.10
N LEU A 241 0.38 -25.70 -16.03
CA LEU A 241 -0.40 -25.74 -14.79
C LEU A 241 -0.78 -27.16 -14.33
N ASP A 242 -0.29 -28.20 -15.01
CA ASP A 242 -0.58 -29.61 -14.72
C ASP A 242 -2.08 -29.94 -14.60
N LEU A 243 -2.88 -29.39 -15.52
CA LEU A 243 -4.33 -29.58 -15.52
C LEU A 243 -4.74 -30.84 -16.29
N ASP A 244 -5.47 -31.73 -15.62
CA ASP A 244 -6.01 -32.95 -16.25
C ASP A 244 -7.14 -32.62 -17.25
N ASN A 245 -7.09 -33.27 -18.41
CA ASN A 245 -8.04 -33.08 -19.51
C ASN A 245 -9.14 -34.13 -19.45
N GLN A 246 -10.27 -33.83 -18.82
CA GLN A 246 -11.51 -34.54 -19.14
C GLN A 246 -12.07 -33.97 -20.44
N GLY A 247 -11.83 -34.72 -21.52
CA GLY A 247 -11.97 -34.35 -22.92
C GLY A 247 -13.16 -33.47 -23.31
N THR A 248 -12.87 -32.40 -24.04
CA THR A 248 -13.86 -31.72 -24.89
C THR A 248 -13.33 -31.74 -26.32
N ARG A 249 -14.03 -32.47 -27.22
CA ARG A 249 -13.72 -32.49 -28.66
C ARG A 249 -14.21 -31.17 -29.26
N VAL A 250 -13.29 -30.33 -29.71
CA VAL A 250 -13.61 -29.16 -30.56
C VAL A 250 -12.69 -29.25 -31.78
N ASN A 251 -13.30 -29.30 -32.97
CA ASN A 251 -12.59 -29.16 -34.24
C ASN A 251 -12.50 -27.67 -34.57
N LEU A 252 -11.38 -27.21 -35.13
CA LEU A 252 -11.14 -25.81 -35.46
C LEU A 252 -10.87 -25.66 -36.96
N LEU A 253 -11.47 -24.65 -37.58
CA LEU A 253 -11.41 -24.43 -39.03
C LEU A 253 -10.32 -23.43 -39.47
N GLU A 254 -10.00 -22.33 -38.76
CA GLU A 254 -8.85 -21.44 -39.08
C GLU A 254 -8.56 -20.35 -38.00
N PHE A 255 -7.32 -19.83 -37.96
CA PHE A 255 -6.85 -18.71 -37.11
C PHE A 255 -6.46 -17.52 -38.01
N VAL A 256 -6.88 -16.30 -37.65
CA VAL A 256 -6.49 -15.07 -38.35
C VAL A 256 -5.65 -14.21 -37.39
N ASP A 257 -4.39 -13.98 -37.79
CA ASP A 257 -3.48 -13.09 -37.09
C ASP A 257 -3.98 -11.65 -37.23
N GLY A 258 -4.08 -10.93 -36.10
CA GLY A 258 -4.72 -9.61 -36.08
C GLY A 258 -4.22 -8.78 -34.92
N MET A 259 -3.38 -7.79 -35.23
CA MET A 259 -3.12 -6.66 -34.33
C MET A 259 -4.46 -6.09 -33.85
N ILE A 260 -4.68 -6.09 -32.54
CA ILE A 260 -5.76 -5.28 -31.95
C ILE A 260 -5.26 -3.83 -31.95
N GLU A 261 -5.47 -3.11 -33.06
CA GLU A 261 -5.38 -1.65 -33.05
C GLU A 261 -6.54 -1.09 -32.22
N LEU A 262 -6.21 -0.47 -31.09
CA LEU A 262 -7.11 0.34 -30.28
C LEU A 262 -7.39 1.68 -31.00
N SER A 263 -8.07 1.66 -32.14
CA SER A 263 -8.65 2.88 -32.69
C SER A 263 -9.86 2.59 -33.56
N ASP A 264 -10.91 3.37 -33.29
CA ASP A 264 -12.15 3.51 -34.06
C ASP A 264 -13.01 2.26 -34.13
N GLN A 265 -14.06 2.21 -33.31
CA GLN A 265 -15.47 1.97 -33.68
C GLN A 265 -16.33 1.92 -32.39
N TYR A 266 -16.24 2.98 -31.55
CA TYR A 266 -17.26 3.26 -30.53
C TYR A 266 -18.32 4.19 -31.13
N GLU A 267 -19.04 3.72 -32.14
CA GLU A 267 -20.31 4.35 -32.54
C GLU A 267 -21.18 3.30 -33.22
N ASN A 268 -22.33 3.00 -32.61
CA ASN A 268 -23.42 2.13 -33.09
C ASN A 268 -23.33 0.64 -32.77
N VAL A 269 -23.49 0.27 -31.50
CA VAL A 269 -24.10 -1.02 -31.15
C VAL A 269 -25.59 -0.76 -30.87
N THR A 270 -26.44 -1.06 -31.85
CA THR A 270 -27.89 -1.07 -31.71
C THR A 270 -28.34 -2.19 -30.76
N ALA A 271 -29.41 -1.91 -30.02
CA ALA A 271 -29.78 -2.55 -28.77
C ALA A 271 -30.39 -3.97 -28.86
N GLU A 272 -30.13 -4.77 -29.89
CA GLU A 272 -31.00 -5.95 -30.17
C GLU A 272 -30.43 -7.35 -29.92
N ASN A 273 -29.14 -7.57 -29.64
CA ASN A 273 -28.63 -8.93 -29.39
C ASN A 273 -28.02 -9.13 -27.99
N LEU A 274 -28.83 -8.85 -26.95
CA LEU A 274 -28.58 -9.27 -25.57
C LEU A 274 -29.57 -10.37 -25.17
N VAL A 275 -29.17 -11.64 -25.30
CA VAL A 275 -29.83 -12.74 -24.57
C VAL A 275 -29.07 -12.97 -23.26
N GLN A 276 -29.68 -12.46 -22.18
CA GLN A 276 -29.57 -12.87 -20.76
C GLN A 276 -28.21 -12.76 -20.03
N VAL A 277 -27.53 -11.64 -20.16
CA VAL A 277 -26.82 -11.04 -19.01
C VAL A 277 -27.51 -9.71 -18.75
N SER A 278 -27.90 -9.41 -17.51
CA SER A 278 -28.63 -8.18 -17.24
C SER A 278 -27.77 -7.00 -17.73
N ARG A 279 -28.39 -6.04 -18.42
CA ARG A 279 -27.72 -4.83 -18.94
C ARG A 279 -26.87 -4.15 -17.86
N GLU A 280 -27.27 -4.30 -16.61
CA GLU A 280 -26.59 -3.84 -15.40
C GLU A 280 -25.29 -4.61 -15.10
N GLU A 281 -25.24 -5.93 -15.27
CA GLU A 281 -24.04 -6.75 -15.07
C GLU A 281 -22.98 -6.48 -16.15
N VAL A 282 -23.39 -6.33 -17.41
CA VAL A 282 -22.49 -5.93 -18.50
C VAL A 282 -21.92 -4.54 -18.26
N GLN A 283 -22.78 -3.58 -17.86
CA GLN A 283 -22.33 -2.24 -17.49
C GLN A 283 -21.49 -2.19 -16.21
N ARG A 284 -21.70 -3.12 -15.26
CA ARG A 284 -20.92 -3.23 -14.02
C ARG A 284 -19.53 -3.82 -14.31
N ALA A 285 -19.44 -4.82 -15.18
CA ALA A 285 -18.17 -5.42 -15.60
C ALA A 285 -17.34 -4.45 -16.46
N LEU A 286 -17.96 -3.75 -17.42
CA LEU A 286 -17.29 -2.71 -18.22
C LEU A 286 -16.82 -1.54 -17.35
N ARG A 287 -17.62 -1.14 -16.35
CA ARG A 287 -17.18 -0.17 -15.33
C ARG A 287 -15.99 -0.70 -14.52
N GLY A 288 -16.04 -1.94 -14.03
CA GLY A 288 -14.93 -2.53 -13.28
C GLY A 288 -13.61 -2.54 -14.06
N PHE A 289 -13.67 -2.89 -15.35
CA PHE A 289 -12.51 -2.94 -16.24
C PHE A 289 -11.95 -1.53 -16.54
N TYR A 290 -12.83 -0.57 -16.87
CA TYR A 290 -12.44 0.83 -17.07
C TYR A 290 -11.83 1.43 -15.80
N LEU A 291 -12.42 1.17 -14.64
CA LEU A 291 -11.91 1.64 -13.35
C LEU A 291 -10.55 1.00 -12.98
N SER A 292 -10.30 -0.25 -13.38
CA SER A 292 -9.00 -0.91 -13.19
C SER A 292 -7.92 -0.33 -14.09
N GLY A 293 -8.25 -0.06 -15.36
CA GLY A 293 -7.34 0.58 -16.32
C GLY A 293 -7.04 2.05 -15.97
N LEU A 294 -7.96 2.75 -15.33
CA LEU A 294 -7.69 4.10 -14.81
C LEU A 294 -6.69 4.08 -13.65
N LEU A 295 -6.80 3.13 -12.71
CA LEU A 295 -5.92 3.11 -11.54
C LEU A 295 -4.47 2.73 -11.85
N SER A 296 -4.21 1.98 -12.93
CA SER A 296 -2.83 1.71 -13.37
C SER A 296 -2.09 2.96 -13.84
N ARG A 297 -2.81 4.07 -14.12
CA ARG A 297 -2.23 5.38 -14.40
C ARG A 297 -1.72 6.11 -13.16
N ILE A 298 -1.94 5.59 -11.95
CA ILE A 298 -1.40 6.16 -10.72
C ILE A 298 -0.25 5.29 -10.20
N THR A 299 0.93 5.88 -10.05
CA THR A 299 2.12 5.20 -9.53
C THR A 299 2.50 5.73 -8.15
N VAL A 300 3.12 4.89 -7.33
CA VAL A 300 3.68 5.27 -6.03
C VAL A 300 5.14 4.84 -6.01
N ASN A 301 6.05 5.81 -6.04
CA ASN A 301 7.49 5.56 -6.01
C ASN A 301 8.09 6.35 -4.83
N PRO A 302 8.68 5.68 -3.81
CA PRO A 302 9.29 6.34 -2.65
C PRO A 302 10.34 7.40 -3.00
N ARG A 303 11.03 7.26 -4.14
CA ARG A 303 12.06 8.19 -4.62
C ARG A 303 11.48 9.39 -5.40
N GLN A 304 10.17 9.42 -5.61
CA GLN A 304 9.47 10.44 -6.38
C GLN A 304 8.46 11.17 -5.49
N CYS A 305 8.52 12.50 -5.48
CA CYS A 305 7.57 13.35 -4.74
C CYS A 305 7.34 12.92 -3.27
N GLY A 306 8.37 12.36 -2.61
CA GLY A 306 8.29 11.87 -1.24
C GLY A 306 7.39 10.65 -1.04
N GLY A 307 7.30 9.77 -2.05
CA GLY A 307 6.44 8.58 -2.01
C GLY A 307 4.96 8.86 -2.22
N ARG A 308 4.59 10.07 -2.64
CA ARG A 308 3.19 10.44 -2.89
C ARG A 308 2.69 9.82 -4.19
N PRO A 309 1.38 9.50 -4.30
CA PRO A 309 0.79 9.02 -5.54
C PRO A 309 0.93 10.06 -6.65
N CYS A 310 1.46 9.63 -7.79
CA CYS A 310 1.74 10.45 -8.95
C CYS A 310 1.07 9.88 -10.21
N ILE A 311 0.84 10.75 -11.20
CA ILE A 311 0.43 10.31 -12.53
C ILE A 311 1.56 9.51 -13.17
N ARG A 312 1.23 8.46 -13.92
CA ARG A 312 2.17 7.49 -14.51
C ARG A 312 3.35 8.15 -15.21
N GLY A 313 4.55 7.93 -14.68
CA GLY A 313 5.80 8.44 -15.24
C GLY A 313 6.03 9.94 -15.06
N MET A 314 5.14 10.66 -14.36
CA MET A 314 5.19 12.11 -14.21
C MET A 314 5.40 12.53 -12.76
N ARG A 315 6.02 13.69 -12.53
CA ARG A 315 6.16 14.27 -11.18
C ARG A 315 4.97 15.15 -10.77
N ILE A 316 3.80 14.85 -11.33
CA ILE A 316 2.52 15.48 -11.01
C ILE A 316 1.81 14.59 -9.99
N ARG A 317 1.49 15.11 -8.81
CA ARG A 317 0.84 14.32 -7.75
C ARG A 317 -0.65 14.27 -8.00
N VAL A 318 -1.30 13.19 -7.52
CA VAL A 318 -2.77 13.11 -7.48
C VAL A 318 -3.35 14.30 -6.73
N SER A 319 -2.70 14.77 -5.65
CA SER A 319 -3.13 15.96 -4.91
C SER A 319 -3.11 17.22 -5.76
N ASP A 320 -2.13 17.39 -6.65
CA ASP A 320 -2.00 18.60 -7.47
C ASP A 320 -3.20 18.73 -8.42
N VAL A 321 -3.62 17.62 -9.03
CA VAL A 321 -4.82 17.56 -9.87
C VAL A 321 -6.09 17.85 -9.06
N LEU A 322 -6.21 17.32 -7.85
CA LEU A 322 -7.37 17.56 -6.98
C LEU A 322 -7.43 19.01 -6.49
N ASP A 323 -6.28 19.63 -6.20
CA ASP A 323 -6.20 21.03 -5.79
C ASP A 323 -6.67 21.96 -6.91
N LEU A 324 -6.37 21.63 -8.18
CA LEU A 324 -6.88 22.38 -9.34
C LEU A 324 -8.40 22.25 -9.49
N PHE A 325 -8.95 21.04 -9.31
CA PHE A 325 -10.41 20.87 -9.24
C PHE A 325 -11.02 21.64 -8.07
N ALA A 326 -10.37 21.65 -6.89
CA ALA A 326 -10.83 22.38 -5.71
C ALA A 326 -10.76 23.90 -5.89
N ALA A 327 -9.83 24.39 -6.72
CA ALA A 327 -9.74 25.78 -7.15
C ALA A 327 -10.83 26.17 -8.18
N GLY A 328 -11.66 25.22 -8.62
CA GLY A 328 -12.82 25.48 -9.48
C GLY A 328 -12.56 25.33 -10.97
N LEU A 329 -11.39 24.84 -11.39
CA LEU A 329 -11.11 24.61 -12.80
C LEU A 329 -11.91 23.43 -13.34
N SER A 330 -12.36 23.55 -14.59
CA SER A 330 -12.94 22.45 -15.35
C SER A 330 -11.86 21.50 -15.87
N ALA A 331 -12.26 20.27 -16.23
CA ALA A 331 -11.32 19.28 -16.76
C ALA A 331 -10.60 19.77 -18.04
N GLY A 332 -11.26 20.57 -18.88
CA GLY A 332 -10.64 21.16 -20.07
C GLY A 332 -9.54 22.17 -19.69
N GLU A 333 -9.85 23.09 -18.77
CA GLU A 333 -8.89 24.10 -18.29
C GLU A 333 -7.69 23.44 -17.57
N ILE A 334 -7.91 22.34 -16.83
CA ILE A 334 -6.80 21.60 -16.21
C ILE A 334 -5.86 20.98 -17.27
N LEU A 335 -6.40 20.45 -18.37
CA LEU A 335 -5.59 19.91 -19.46
C LEU A 335 -4.87 21.03 -20.25
N GLU A 336 -5.45 22.23 -20.30
CA GLU A 336 -4.78 23.41 -20.88
C GLU A 336 -3.63 23.91 -19.99
N GLU A 337 -3.81 23.93 -18.66
CA GLU A 337 -2.78 24.31 -17.70
C GLU A 337 -1.69 23.23 -17.53
N MET A 338 -2.05 21.96 -17.72
CA MET A 338 -1.15 20.81 -17.59
C MET A 338 -1.20 19.94 -18.87
N PRO A 339 -0.57 20.37 -19.98
CA PRO A 339 -0.70 19.73 -21.30
C PRO A 339 -0.11 18.31 -21.37
N ASP A 340 0.71 17.93 -20.40
CA ASP A 340 1.24 16.56 -20.28
C ASP A 340 0.18 15.56 -19.78
N LEU A 341 -0.93 16.03 -19.21
CA LEU A 341 -2.00 15.17 -18.70
C LEU A 341 -2.95 14.76 -19.81
N GLU A 342 -3.49 13.55 -19.70
CA GLU A 342 -4.63 13.09 -20.50
C GLU A 342 -5.92 13.13 -19.67
N ALA A 343 -7.07 13.19 -20.35
CA ALA A 343 -8.37 13.21 -19.67
C ALA A 343 -8.60 12.01 -18.73
N ASP A 344 -8.02 10.85 -19.06
CA ASP A 344 -8.09 9.66 -18.22
C ASP A 344 -7.18 9.75 -16.97
N ASP A 345 -6.15 10.60 -16.95
CA ASP A 345 -5.34 10.85 -15.75
C ASP A 345 -6.11 11.66 -14.70
N LEU A 346 -6.98 12.58 -15.14
CA LEU A 346 -7.90 13.31 -14.26
C LEU A 346 -8.92 12.36 -13.62
N LYS A 347 -9.51 11.47 -14.42
CA LYS A 347 -10.44 10.45 -13.92
C LYS A 347 -9.76 9.45 -12.99
N ALA A 348 -8.52 9.06 -13.30
CA ALA A 348 -7.71 8.20 -12.45
C ALA A 348 -7.42 8.85 -11.09
N SER A 349 -7.13 10.15 -11.07
CA SER A 349 -6.90 10.92 -9.85
C SER A 349 -8.13 10.97 -8.95
N LEU A 350 -9.30 11.30 -9.50
CA LEU A 350 -10.58 11.31 -8.78
C LEU A 350 -10.94 9.93 -8.24
N LEU A 351 -10.75 8.89 -9.06
CA LEU A 351 -11.04 7.51 -8.67
C LEU A 351 -10.11 7.01 -7.55
N TYR A 352 -8.81 7.33 -7.66
CA TYR A 352 -7.83 7.00 -6.62
C TYR A 352 -8.20 7.64 -5.29
N ALA A 353 -8.55 8.93 -5.29
CA ALA A 353 -8.98 9.65 -4.10
C ALA A 353 -10.25 9.04 -3.49
N SER A 354 -11.28 8.79 -4.31
CA SER A 354 -12.53 8.18 -3.88
C SER A 354 -12.30 6.82 -3.20
N ARG A 355 -11.44 5.96 -3.76
CA ARG A 355 -11.14 4.64 -3.16
C ARG A 355 -10.35 4.75 -1.86
N LYS A 356 -9.42 5.71 -1.75
CA LYS A 356 -8.63 5.90 -0.52
C LYS A 356 -9.42 6.52 0.61
N LEU A 357 -10.43 7.33 0.31
CA LEU A 357 -11.32 7.94 1.30
C LEU A 357 -12.47 7.01 1.74
N ASN A 358 -12.75 5.93 1.00
CA ASN A 358 -13.85 5.00 1.28
C ASN A 358 -13.53 3.95 2.37
N HIS A 359 -12.66 4.28 3.33
CA HIS A 359 -12.45 3.42 4.50
C HIS A 359 -13.50 3.76 5.57
N PRO A 360 -14.07 2.77 6.29
CA PRO A 360 -15.00 3.05 7.38
C PRO A 360 -14.29 3.90 8.45
N VAL A 361 -14.89 5.04 8.80
CA VAL A 361 -14.42 5.85 9.93
C VAL A 361 -14.93 5.18 11.18
N LEU A 362 -14.02 4.55 11.93
CA LEU A 362 -14.36 3.96 13.22
C LEU A 362 -14.62 5.11 14.20
N VAL A 363 -15.89 5.32 14.53
CA VAL A 363 -16.30 6.23 15.60
C VAL A 363 -16.08 5.49 16.91
N ALA A 364 -15.14 5.98 17.72
CA ALA A 364 -14.80 5.43 19.03
C ALA A 364 -15.91 5.67 20.06
#